data_AF-A0A7V9HV02-F1
#
_entry.id   AF-A0A7V9HV02-F1
#
_cell.length_a   1.000
_cell.length_b   1.000
_cell.length_c   1.000
_cell.angle_alpha   90.00
_cell.angle_beta   90.00
_cell.angle_gamma   90.00
#
_symmetry.space_group_name_H-M   'P 1'
#
loop_
_entity.id
_entity.type
_entity.pdbx_description
1 polymer ?
#
loop_
_entity_poly.entity_id
_entity_poly.type
_entity_poly.pdbx_seq_one_letter_code
_entity_poly.pdbx_strand_id
1 'polypeptide(L)' 'MNQTGAVDGNDVSAVQATTRQGATSTNFKADVNTSGTVEGNDVSIVQGKTRTRLP' A
#
# COMPACT_ATOMS: atom_id res chain seq x y z
N MET A 1 -2.04 -3.93 3.51
CA MET A 1 -1.68 -3.24 4.76
C MET A 1 -2.09 -4.07 5.97
N ASN A 2 -1.23 -4.18 6.99
CA ASN A 2 -1.48 -4.95 8.22
C ASN A 2 -2.29 -4.18 9.28
N GLN A 3 -2.69 -2.93 9.01
CA GLN A 3 -3.62 -2.12 9.80
C GLN A 3 -3.17 -1.88 11.26
N THR A 4 -1.86 -1.91 11.52
CA THR A 4 -1.29 -1.72 12.86
C THR A 4 -1.27 -0.26 13.34
N GLY A 5 -1.74 0.69 12.51
CA GLY A 5 -1.67 2.13 12.79
C GLY A 5 -0.30 2.76 12.49
N ALA A 6 0.70 1.95 12.13
CA ALA A 6 1.98 2.40 11.60
C ALA A 6 2.14 1.85 10.17
N VAL A 7 2.75 2.65 9.29
CA VAL A 7 3.19 2.14 7.99
C VAL A 7 4.55 1.47 8.18
N ASP A 8 4.61 0.15 7.99
CA ASP A 8 5.80 -0.68 8.19
C ASP A 8 6.16 -1.53 6.95
N GLY A 9 7.23 -2.32 7.06
CA GLY A 9 7.69 -3.17 5.95
C GLY A 9 6.70 -4.28 5.54
N ASN A 10 5.76 -4.65 6.40
CA ASN A 10 4.69 -5.59 6.05
C ASN A 10 3.63 -4.92 5.17
N ASP A 11 3.38 -3.62 5.34
CA ASP A 11 2.52 -2.86 4.45
C ASP A 11 3.12 -2.78 3.04
N VAL A 12 4.42 -2.51 2.94
CA VAL A 12 5.15 -2.52 1.66
C VAL A 12 5.03 -3.88 1.00
N SER A 13 5.29 -4.96 1.75
CA SER A 13 5.20 -6.33 1.25
C SER A 13 3.78 -6.68 0.78
N ALA A 14 2.75 -6.18 1.47
CA ALA A 14 1.36 -6.40 1.09
C ALA A 14 0.97 -5.66 -0.21
N VAL A 15 1.45 -4.43 -0.42
CA VAL A 15 1.25 -3.70 -1.69
C VAL A 15 2.04 -4.37 -2.82
N GLN A 16 3.27 -4.80 -2.56
CA GLN A 16 4.09 -5.55 -3.51
C GLN A 16 3.42 -6.86 -3.94
N ALA A 17 2.81 -7.59 -3.02
CA ALA A 17 2.11 -8.85 -3.32
C ALA A 17 0.87 -8.67 -4.21
N THR A 18 0.31 -7.46 -4.26
CA THR A 18 -0.91 -7.14 -5.04
C THR A 18 -0.62 -6.22 -6.22
N THR A 19 0.64 -5.91 -6.50
CA THR A 19 1.03 -5.04 -7.62
C THR A 19 0.65 -5.67 -8.97
N ARG A 20 0.29 -4.82 -9.94
CA ARG A 20 -0.25 -5.15 -11.27
C ARG A 20 -1.63 -5.81 -11.24
N GLN A 21 -2.37 -5.66 -10.15
CA GLN A 21 -3.76 -6.09 -10.05
C GLN A 21 -4.66 -4.86 -10.06
N GLY A 22 -5.84 -4.98 -10.67
CA GLY A 22 -6.88 -3.98 -10.53
C GLY A 22 -7.27 -3.80 -9.06
N ALA A 23 -7.62 -2.57 -8.68
CA ALA A 23 -8.15 -2.29 -7.36
C ALA A 23 -9.56 -2.91 -7.24
N THR A 24 -9.74 -3.70 -6.19
CA THR A 24 -10.96 -4.44 -5.84
C THR A 24 -11.28 -4.19 -4.38
N SER A 25 -12.46 -4.62 -3.92
CA SER A 25 -12.86 -4.48 -2.52
C SER A 25 -11.92 -5.16 -1.51
N THR A 26 -11.07 -6.08 -1.94
CA THR A 26 -10.12 -6.79 -1.07
C THR A 26 -8.74 -6.14 -1.00
N ASN A 27 -8.33 -5.40 -2.04
CA ASN A 27 -7.01 -4.77 -2.13
C ASN A 27 -7.07 -3.24 -2.35
N PHE A 28 -8.24 -2.59 -2.27
CA PHE A 28 -8.39 -1.14 -2.46
C PHE A 28 -7.47 -0.30 -1.54
N LYS A 29 -7.14 -0.82 -0.36
CA LYS A 29 -6.20 -0.15 0.57
C LYS A 29 -4.75 -0.14 0.06
N ALA A 30 -4.41 -0.95 -0.94
CA ALA A 30 -3.10 -1.00 -1.58
C ALA A 30 -2.99 0.01 -2.73
N ASP A 31 -4.10 0.46 -3.31
CA ASP A 31 -4.17 1.53 -4.31
C ASP A 31 -4.22 2.88 -3.58
N VAL A 32 -3.06 3.31 -3.09
CA VAL A 32 -2.93 4.49 -2.22
C VAL A 32 -2.96 5.80 -3.01
N ASN A 33 -2.72 5.75 -4.33
CA ASN A 33 -2.90 6.89 -5.23
C ASN A 33 -4.29 6.92 -5.90
N THR A 34 -5.13 5.91 -5.67
CA THR A 34 -6.50 5.78 -6.19
C THR A 34 -6.56 5.83 -7.73
N SER A 35 -5.59 5.19 -8.37
CA SER A 35 -5.52 5.09 -9.83
C SER A 35 -6.44 4.00 -10.41
N GLY A 36 -7.01 3.15 -9.56
CA GLY A 36 -7.82 1.98 -9.93
C GLY A 36 -6.98 0.72 -10.19
N THR A 37 -5.66 0.79 -10.08
CA THR A 37 -4.74 -0.34 -10.21
C THR A 37 -3.63 -0.20 -9.17
N VAL A 38 -3.26 -1.29 -8.50
CA VAL A 38 -2.10 -1.28 -7.61
C VAL A 38 -0.84 -1.38 -8.45
N GLU A 39 -0.01 -0.36 -8.46
CA GLU A 39 1.20 -0.29 -9.28
C GLU A 39 2.46 0.10 -8.50
N GLY A 40 3.58 0.28 -9.21
CA GLY A 40 4.87 0.60 -8.58
C GLY A 40 4.88 1.96 -7.85
N ASN A 41 4.01 2.88 -8.26
CA ASN A 41 3.83 4.15 -7.58
C ASN A 41 3.26 3.96 -6.17
N ASP A 42 2.30 3.05 -6.00
CA ASP A 42 1.72 2.73 -4.69
C ASP A 42 2.77 2.15 -3.74
N VAL A 43 3.61 1.24 -4.26
CA VAL A 43 4.74 0.67 -3.51
C VAL A 43 5.68 1.78 -3.05
N SER A 44 6.03 2.71 -3.95
CA SER A 44 6.94 3.81 -3.65
C SER A 44 6.35 4.78 -2.62
N ILE A 45 5.04 5.04 -2.67
CA ILE A 45 4.33 5.87 -1.68
C ILE A 45 4.35 5.19 -0.31
N VAL A 46 4.04 3.89 -0.24
CA VAL A 46 4.04 3.16 1.04
C VAL A 46 5.45 3.01 1.59
N GLN A 47 6.46 2.78 0.75
CA GLN A 47 7.87 2.81 1.16
C GLN A 47 8.28 4.19 1.69
N GLY A 48 7.89 5.27 1.01
CA GLY A 48 8.13 6.64 1.48
C GLY A 48 7.49 6.93 2.84
N LYS A 49 6.42 6.20 3.19
CA LYS A 49 5.73 6.29 4.48
C LYS A 49 6.19 5.29 5.52
N THR A 50 6.99 4.28 5.18
CA THR A 50 7.62 3.44 6.20
C THR A 50 8.50 4.31 7.09
N ARG A 51 8.11 4.49 8.36
CA ARG A 51 8.65 5.40 9.41
C ARG A 51 7.82 6.64 9.73
N THR A 52 6.78 6.97 8.97
CA THR A 52 5.75 7.91 9.44
C THR A 52 4.73 7.16 10.28
N ARG A 53 4.76 7.37 11.60
CA ARG A 53 3.64 7.01 12.48
C ARG A 53 2.53 8.03 12.25
N LEU A 54 1.29 7.56 12.08
CA LEU A 54 0.13 8.43 12.22
C LEU A 54 0.06 8.87 13.70
N PRO A 55 -0.05 10.18 14.00
CA PRO A 55 -0.22 10.66 15.37
C PRO A 55 -1.53 10.16 16.00
#